data_AF-A0A9D8MJI7-F1
#
_entry.id   AF-A0A9D8MJI7-F1
#
_cell.length_a   1.000
_cell.length_b   1.000
_cell.length_c   1.000
_cell.angle_alpha   90.00
_cell.angle_beta   90.00
_cell.angle_gamma   90.00
#
_symmetry.space_group_name_H-M   'P 1'
#
loop_
_entity.id
_entity.type
_entity.pdbx_description
1 polymer ?
#
loop_
_entity_poly.entity_id
_entity_poly.type
_entity_poly.pdbx_seq_one_letter_code
_entity_poly.pdbx_strand_id
1 'polypeptide(L)'
;MKLFCTVFLLAAAVRAFAEPFAGYLYPAGIQAGTTVRVLVGGQQLNGILGATVSGQGVRVVKAVPVPGFPHPDGKQQKWLLDWIGNLEKGESAPPPLPEDTAGWRKCTWWEHLDQLDLLERAIVTRNLCVRPNALQQTPALRQMAILDITADADAQPGERELRIVCRSGVSAPKLFYVDAAPHIREPLYTRPGVPKPPMPHVKELPAVIDGQIMPGETDRFKITLEPDTEYSFSLTGWKLLPYIGDAVPGHFQPILQLIGPDGREAAFADDEYFLPDPVMRFRSGAGGEYLLLVRDNLYRGRQDFVYRITLEKGTALYRMASCSFPDLDELPEEEYDGRPLNITRPVVISGRLSKPGETDLAHFRGRKGMRLSAMLAARRDGSPMDGVLTLYAPDGRQIAQADDTPRTVNVGAIPQQTDPDLLAELPDDGVYTLKVSDLNNTGGSDWHYRLRIGLEEPDFRIYTTSSAVSMYPGQTAPVKLLIERTGGFSGPITIVPDKDAVPAAREIPAGAGEYILNLRNSAKKAAPPRSIELFAEAKIGNRTIRRKVIPADIFSQAFAYDHLLPAHEFLIGTRMDGRTNTKAPDAGNGK
;
A
#
# COMPACT_ATOMS: atom_id res chain seq x y z
N MET A 1 20.98 -35.77 43.80
CA MET A 1 19.51 -35.64 43.63
C MET A 1 19.21 -34.28 43.02
N LYS A 2 18.96 -34.24 41.70
CA LYS A 2 18.53 -33.03 40.98
C LYS A 2 17.02 -32.91 41.12
N LEU A 3 16.54 -31.84 41.74
CA LEU A 3 15.11 -31.54 41.85
C LEU A 3 14.70 -30.77 40.58
N PHE A 4 14.02 -31.46 39.67
CA PHE A 4 13.38 -30.85 38.51
C PHE A 4 12.19 -30.01 39.01
N CYS A 5 12.31 -28.69 38.92
CA CYS A 5 11.19 -27.78 39.12
C CYS A 5 10.51 -27.60 37.76
N THR A 6 9.48 -28.40 37.50
CA THR A 6 8.63 -28.28 36.31
C THR A 6 7.74 -27.05 36.47
N VAL A 7 8.10 -25.95 35.81
CA VAL A 7 7.23 -24.77 35.67
C VAL A 7 6.10 -25.15 34.72
N PHE A 8 4.91 -25.39 35.28
CA PHE A 8 3.68 -25.47 34.50
C PHE A 8 3.35 -24.07 33.96
N LEU A 9 3.76 -23.78 32.72
CA LEU A 9 3.19 -22.69 31.95
C LEU A 9 1.75 -23.08 31.58
N LEU A 10 0.78 -22.54 32.31
CA LEU A 10 -0.61 -22.53 31.88
C LEU A 10 -0.71 -21.66 30.61
N ALA A 11 -0.48 -22.25 29.45
CA ALA A 11 -0.81 -21.63 28.18
C ALA A 11 -2.33 -21.59 28.08
N ALA A 12 -2.94 -20.50 28.55
CA ALA A 12 -4.29 -20.16 28.13
C ALA A 12 -4.26 -20.10 26.61
N ALA A 13 -4.91 -21.06 25.94
CA ALA A 13 -5.05 -21.07 24.51
C ALA A 13 -5.72 -19.76 24.10
N VAL A 14 -4.93 -18.79 23.66
CA VAL A 14 -5.44 -17.60 23.00
C VAL A 14 -6.09 -18.13 21.73
N ARG A 15 -7.42 -18.16 21.70
CA ARG A 15 -8.13 -18.26 20.42
C ARG A 15 -7.70 -17.04 19.62
N ALA A 16 -6.79 -17.23 18.68
CA ALA A 16 -6.51 -16.25 17.65
C ALA A 16 -7.80 -16.12 16.83
N PHE A 17 -8.66 -15.18 17.23
CA PHE A 17 -9.65 -14.66 16.30
C PHE A 17 -8.85 -14.02 15.17
N ALA A 18 -9.16 -14.43 13.96
CA ALA A 18 -8.56 -13.82 12.81
C ALA A 18 -9.03 -12.34 12.74
N GLU A 19 -8.10 -11.47 12.35
CA GLU A 19 -8.31 -10.02 12.31
C GLU A 19 -9.04 -9.61 11.03
N PRO A 20 -9.86 -8.53 11.08
CA PRO A 20 -10.49 -8.03 9.87
C PRO A 20 -9.43 -7.70 8.82
N PHE A 21 -9.69 -8.06 7.58
CA PHE A 21 -8.79 -7.81 6.47
C PHE A 21 -9.55 -7.04 5.39
N ALA A 22 -9.04 -5.86 5.04
CA ALA A 22 -9.45 -5.16 3.82
C ALA A 22 -8.56 -5.67 2.68
N GLY A 23 -9.16 -6.10 1.57
CA GLY A 23 -8.48 -6.49 0.34
C GLY A 23 -8.24 -5.30 -0.57
N TYR A 24 -9.27 -4.47 -0.78
CA TYR A 24 -9.21 -3.26 -1.61
C TYR A 24 -10.17 -2.17 -1.11
N LEU A 25 -9.98 -0.95 -1.61
CA LEU A 25 -10.87 0.20 -1.48
C LEU A 25 -11.25 0.70 -2.87
N TYR A 26 -12.53 0.95 -3.13
CA TYR A 26 -12.97 1.53 -4.40
C TYR A 26 -14.08 2.58 -4.21
N PRO A 27 -13.86 3.86 -4.59
CA PRO A 27 -12.61 4.40 -5.12
C PRO A 27 -11.51 4.42 -4.04
N ALA A 28 -10.26 4.49 -4.47
CA ALA A 28 -9.10 4.54 -3.56
C ALA A 28 -8.71 5.97 -3.16
N GLY A 29 -9.61 6.93 -3.30
CA GLY A 29 -9.39 8.31 -2.85
C GLY A 29 -10.66 9.17 -2.84
N ILE A 30 -10.48 10.44 -2.47
CA ILE A 30 -11.52 11.45 -2.36
C ILE A 30 -11.00 12.84 -2.74
N GLN A 31 -11.85 13.64 -3.36
CA GLN A 31 -11.59 15.07 -3.55
C GLN A 31 -11.82 15.84 -2.23
N ALA A 32 -10.91 16.76 -1.88
CA ALA A 32 -11.08 17.66 -0.76
C ALA A 32 -12.42 18.43 -0.84
N GLY A 33 -13.10 18.59 0.31
CA GLY A 33 -14.41 19.24 0.39
C GLY A 33 -15.60 18.39 -0.06
N THR A 34 -15.41 17.11 -0.36
CA THR A 34 -16.48 16.21 -0.84
C THR A 34 -16.78 15.06 0.14
N THR A 35 -17.83 14.30 -0.18
CA THR A 35 -18.14 13.02 0.48
C THR A 35 -18.22 11.94 -0.59
N VAL A 36 -17.60 10.79 -0.32
CA VAL A 36 -17.57 9.65 -1.24
C VAL A 36 -18.02 8.37 -0.53
N ARG A 37 -18.77 7.54 -1.27
CA ARG A 37 -19.05 6.15 -0.84
C ARG A 37 -17.96 5.24 -1.39
N VAL A 38 -17.23 4.58 -0.49
CA VAL A 38 -16.15 3.64 -0.75
C VAL A 38 -16.61 2.22 -0.49
N LEU A 39 -16.56 1.38 -1.51
CA LEU A 39 -16.71 -0.06 -1.38
C LEU A 39 -15.39 -0.66 -0.88
N VAL A 40 -15.49 -1.46 0.18
CA VAL A 40 -14.38 -2.22 0.75
C VAL A 40 -14.67 -3.68 0.53
N GLY A 41 -13.84 -4.38 -0.24
CA GLY A 41 -13.85 -5.85 -0.25
C GLY A 41 -12.85 -6.38 0.76
N GLY A 42 -13.16 -7.50 1.39
CA GLY A 42 -12.35 -8.03 2.48
C GLY A 42 -12.83 -9.37 3.03
N GLN A 43 -12.33 -9.71 4.22
CA GLN A 43 -12.82 -10.82 5.02
C GLN A 43 -12.83 -10.48 6.50
N GLN A 44 -13.69 -11.18 7.24
CA GLN A 44 -13.87 -11.02 8.68
C GLN A 44 -14.32 -9.60 9.07
N LEU A 45 -15.10 -8.98 8.18
CA LEU A 45 -15.74 -7.68 8.32
C LEU A 45 -17.05 -7.76 9.14
N ASN A 46 -17.18 -8.76 10.02
CA ASN A 46 -18.37 -8.91 10.85
C ASN A 46 -18.30 -7.96 12.05
N GLY A 47 -19.42 -7.29 12.37
CA GLY A 47 -19.47 -6.36 13.49
C GLY A 47 -18.60 -5.12 13.28
N ILE A 48 -18.64 -4.54 12.08
CA ILE A 48 -18.02 -3.25 11.78
C ILE A 48 -18.52 -2.19 12.77
N LEU A 49 -17.57 -1.44 13.31
CA LEU A 49 -17.80 -0.32 14.21
C LEU A 49 -17.49 1.03 13.53
N GLY A 50 -16.66 1.01 12.49
CA GLY A 50 -16.22 2.18 11.76
C GLY A 50 -14.93 1.89 10.98
N ALA A 51 -14.21 2.95 10.63
CA ALA A 51 -12.87 2.89 10.07
C ALA A 51 -12.06 4.12 10.51
N THR A 52 -10.74 4.01 10.51
CA THR A 52 -9.82 5.13 10.76
C THR A 52 -9.15 5.53 9.45
N VAL A 53 -8.90 6.83 9.28
CA VAL A 53 -8.10 7.37 8.18
C VAL A 53 -7.01 8.23 8.81
N SER A 54 -5.76 8.01 8.43
CA SER A 54 -4.62 8.81 8.92
C SER A 54 -4.71 10.27 8.43
N GLY A 55 -3.95 11.16 9.06
CA GLY A 55 -3.95 12.59 8.69
C GLY A 55 -5.17 13.35 9.18
N GLN A 56 -5.13 14.69 9.05
CA GLN A 56 -6.21 15.57 9.47
C GLN A 56 -7.19 15.85 8.32
N GLY A 57 -8.41 16.30 8.66
CA GLY A 57 -9.42 16.77 7.70
C GLY A 57 -10.19 15.66 6.96
N VAL A 58 -10.05 14.39 7.35
CA VAL A 58 -10.80 13.27 6.74
C VAL A 58 -11.46 12.44 7.83
N ARG A 59 -12.73 12.10 7.64
CA ARG A 59 -13.51 11.33 8.62
C ARG A 59 -14.40 10.29 7.93
N VAL A 60 -14.55 9.15 8.57
CA VAL A 60 -15.53 8.12 8.18
C VAL A 60 -16.82 8.42 8.93
N VAL A 61 -17.87 8.81 8.20
CA VAL A 61 -19.16 9.20 8.80
C VAL A 61 -20.09 8.01 9.00
N LYS A 62 -19.97 6.98 8.15
CA LYS A 62 -20.78 5.77 8.24
C LYS A 62 -19.99 4.58 7.69
N ALA A 63 -20.20 3.42 8.30
CA ALA A 63 -19.65 2.16 7.82
C ALA A 63 -20.72 1.08 7.94
N VAL A 64 -21.13 0.47 6.83
CA VAL A 64 -22.18 -0.54 6.78
C VAL A 64 -21.70 -1.82 6.11
N PRO A 65 -21.98 -3.00 6.69
CA PRO A 65 -21.71 -4.26 6.00
C PRO A 65 -22.65 -4.40 4.79
N VAL A 66 -22.12 -4.93 3.69
CA VAL A 66 -22.95 -5.44 2.60
C VAL A 66 -23.42 -6.84 2.99
N PRO A 67 -24.72 -7.16 2.90
CA PRO A 67 -25.21 -8.47 3.28
C PRO A 67 -24.69 -9.55 2.34
N GLY A 68 -24.59 -10.78 2.86
CA GLY A 68 -24.39 -11.94 2.01
C GLY A 68 -25.63 -12.21 1.15
N PHE A 69 -25.43 -12.51 -0.13
CA PHE A 69 -26.50 -12.86 -1.04
C PHE A 69 -26.62 -14.38 -1.17
N PRO A 70 -27.75 -15.00 -0.77
CA PRO A 70 -28.00 -16.40 -1.08
C PRO A 70 -28.20 -16.57 -2.60
N HIS A 71 -28.12 -17.80 -3.12
CA HIS A 71 -28.44 -18.04 -4.53
C HIS A 71 -29.97 -18.11 -4.70
N PRO A 72 -30.60 -17.16 -5.43
CA PRO A 72 -32.03 -17.24 -5.74
C PRO A 72 -32.28 -18.31 -6.80
N ASP A 73 -33.47 -18.90 -6.81
CA ASP A 73 -33.90 -19.70 -7.97
C ASP A 73 -34.18 -18.80 -9.19
N GLY A 74 -34.38 -19.41 -10.36
CA GLY A 74 -34.60 -18.65 -11.60
C GLY A 74 -35.86 -17.79 -11.62
N LYS A 75 -36.93 -18.17 -10.90
CA LYS A 75 -38.17 -17.37 -10.81
C LYS A 75 -37.95 -16.16 -9.92
N GLN A 76 -37.33 -16.36 -8.75
CA GLN A 76 -36.99 -15.29 -7.82
C GLN A 76 -35.99 -14.31 -8.46
N GLN A 77 -34.94 -14.81 -9.12
CA GLN A 77 -33.95 -13.99 -9.80
C GLN A 77 -34.59 -13.09 -10.86
N LYS A 78 -35.48 -13.65 -11.69
CA LYS A 78 -36.23 -12.87 -12.69
C LYS A 78 -37.08 -11.79 -12.04
N TRP A 79 -37.86 -12.14 -11.00
CA TRP A 79 -38.71 -11.18 -10.30
C TRP A 79 -37.91 -10.02 -9.68
N LEU A 80 -36.75 -10.29 -9.10
CA LEU A 80 -35.85 -9.26 -8.57
C LEU A 80 -35.31 -8.35 -9.68
N LEU A 81 -34.92 -8.91 -10.83
CA LEU A 81 -34.47 -8.13 -11.99
C LEU A 81 -35.59 -7.28 -12.61
N ASP A 82 -36.82 -7.80 -12.62
CA ASP A 82 -37.99 -7.05 -13.07
C ASP A 82 -38.28 -5.87 -12.13
N TRP A 83 -38.15 -6.05 -10.81
CA TRP A 83 -38.28 -4.94 -9.84
C TRP A 83 -37.16 -3.90 -10.02
N ILE A 84 -35.91 -4.32 -10.20
CA ILE A 84 -34.80 -3.40 -10.53
C ILE A 84 -35.13 -2.62 -11.81
N GLY A 85 -35.69 -3.28 -12.82
CA GLY A 85 -36.12 -2.64 -14.06
C GLY A 85 -37.26 -1.61 -13.89
N ASN A 86 -38.17 -1.81 -12.93
CA ASN A 86 -39.17 -0.82 -12.54
C ASN A 86 -38.51 0.39 -11.86
N LEU A 87 -37.59 0.14 -10.93
CA LEU A 87 -36.86 1.20 -10.21
C LEU A 87 -36.03 2.07 -11.16
N GLU A 88 -35.39 1.47 -12.17
CA GLU A 88 -34.67 2.19 -13.23
C GLU A 88 -35.58 3.12 -14.05
N LYS A 89 -36.88 2.83 -14.14
CA LYS A 89 -37.90 3.67 -14.80
C LYS A 89 -38.54 4.69 -13.86
N GLY A 90 -38.13 4.72 -12.58
CA GLY A 90 -38.73 5.59 -11.55
C GLY A 90 -39.99 5.00 -10.90
N GLU A 91 -40.29 3.72 -11.10
CA GLU A 91 -41.42 3.03 -10.50
C GLU A 91 -40.98 2.30 -9.22
N SER A 92 -41.40 2.78 -8.04
CA SER A 92 -41.00 2.20 -6.75
C SER A 92 -41.66 0.85 -6.45
N ALA A 93 -42.82 0.57 -7.04
CA ALA A 93 -43.62 -0.60 -6.70
C ALA A 93 -42.98 -1.91 -7.22
N PRO A 94 -42.91 -2.97 -6.39
CA PRO A 94 -42.48 -4.27 -6.85
C PRO A 94 -43.47 -4.90 -7.85
N PRO A 95 -43.01 -5.76 -8.77
CA PRO A 95 -43.89 -6.56 -9.61
C PRO A 95 -44.80 -7.47 -8.75
N PRO A 96 -45.99 -7.86 -9.23
CA PRO A 96 -46.84 -8.82 -8.54
C PRO A 96 -46.08 -10.11 -8.20
N LEU A 97 -46.29 -10.64 -7.00
CA LEU A 97 -45.68 -11.90 -6.59
C LEU A 97 -46.31 -13.08 -7.37
N PRO A 98 -45.50 -14.05 -7.84
CA PRO A 98 -46.03 -15.31 -8.37
C PRO A 98 -46.77 -16.13 -7.30
N GLU A 99 -47.58 -17.12 -7.73
CA GLU A 99 -48.38 -17.96 -6.82
C GLU A 99 -47.54 -18.86 -5.89
N ASP A 100 -46.31 -19.20 -6.26
CA ASP A 100 -45.43 -20.13 -5.51
C ASP A 100 -44.08 -19.47 -5.16
N THR A 101 -44.04 -18.78 -4.02
CA THR A 101 -42.84 -18.09 -3.49
C THR A 101 -42.41 -18.58 -2.10
N ALA A 102 -43.07 -19.61 -1.55
CA ALA A 102 -42.82 -20.08 -0.18
C ALA A 102 -41.37 -20.55 0.05
N GLY A 103 -40.69 -21.04 -0.99
CA GLY A 103 -39.28 -21.47 -0.95
C GLY A 103 -38.25 -20.38 -1.22
N TRP A 104 -38.67 -19.14 -1.49
CA TRP A 104 -37.77 -18.06 -1.87
C TRP A 104 -36.81 -17.69 -0.75
N ARG A 105 -35.55 -17.44 -1.13
CA ARG A 105 -34.49 -17.07 -0.18
C ARG A 105 -34.70 -15.63 0.27
N LYS A 106 -34.36 -15.34 1.53
CA LYS A 106 -34.46 -13.98 2.08
C LYS A 106 -33.09 -13.32 2.13
N CYS A 107 -33.07 -12.03 1.82
CA CYS A 107 -31.92 -11.15 1.97
C CYS A 107 -32.46 -9.75 2.24
N THR A 108 -31.92 -9.09 3.26
CA THR A 108 -32.40 -7.77 3.71
C THR A 108 -32.43 -6.74 2.58
N TRP A 109 -31.44 -6.77 1.68
CA TRP A 109 -31.39 -5.85 0.55
C TRP A 109 -32.40 -6.20 -0.55
N TRP A 110 -32.75 -7.47 -0.74
CA TRP A 110 -33.76 -7.87 -1.72
C TRP A 110 -35.18 -7.48 -1.30
N GLU A 111 -35.45 -7.42 0.01
CA GLU A 111 -36.75 -7.04 0.55
C GLU A 111 -37.00 -5.51 0.51
N HIS A 112 -35.94 -4.71 0.26
CA HIS A 112 -35.95 -3.25 0.31
C HIS A 112 -35.23 -2.60 -0.87
N LEU A 113 -35.35 -3.17 -2.08
CA LEU A 113 -34.65 -2.67 -3.28
C LEU A 113 -34.97 -1.20 -3.61
N ASP A 114 -36.18 -0.76 -3.28
CA ASP A 114 -36.66 0.61 -3.41
C ASP A 114 -35.96 1.60 -2.47
N GLN A 115 -35.37 1.12 -1.37
CA GLN A 115 -34.67 1.93 -0.36
C GLN A 115 -33.16 1.98 -0.57
N LEU A 116 -32.63 1.08 -1.41
CA LEU A 116 -31.21 1.04 -1.74
C LEU A 116 -30.81 2.24 -2.61
N ASP A 117 -29.61 2.75 -2.41
CA ASP A 117 -29.06 3.77 -3.31
C ASP A 117 -28.52 3.17 -4.62
N LEU A 118 -27.89 4.01 -5.46
CA LEU A 118 -27.34 3.55 -6.75
C LEU A 118 -26.21 2.52 -6.59
N LEU A 119 -25.30 2.70 -5.63
CA LEU A 119 -24.19 1.78 -5.41
C LEU A 119 -24.69 0.43 -4.88
N GLU A 120 -25.58 0.47 -3.89
CA GLU A 120 -26.18 -0.71 -3.26
C GLU A 120 -26.98 -1.51 -4.28
N ARG A 121 -27.81 -0.85 -5.11
CA ARG A 121 -28.52 -1.51 -6.21
C ARG A 121 -27.58 -2.07 -7.27
N ALA A 122 -26.50 -1.38 -7.61
CA ALA A 122 -25.51 -1.90 -8.57
C ALA A 122 -24.84 -3.18 -8.06
N ILE A 123 -24.54 -3.27 -6.76
CA ILE A 123 -24.01 -4.48 -6.12
C ILE A 123 -25.01 -5.63 -6.22
N VAL A 124 -26.29 -5.39 -5.89
CA VAL A 124 -27.34 -6.42 -6.02
C VAL A 124 -27.47 -6.86 -7.48
N THR A 125 -27.54 -5.90 -8.40
CA THR A 125 -27.69 -6.14 -9.83
C THR A 125 -26.55 -6.99 -10.37
N ARG A 126 -25.29 -6.67 -10.00
CA ARG A 126 -24.12 -7.45 -10.37
C ARG A 126 -24.18 -8.85 -9.79
N ASN A 127 -24.56 -9.01 -8.51
CA ASN A 127 -24.71 -10.33 -7.89
C ASN A 127 -25.75 -11.21 -8.60
N LEU A 128 -26.88 -10.63 -9.02
CA LEU A 128 -27.93 -11.34 -9.73
C LEU A 128 -27.53 -11.67 -11.17
N CYS A 129 -26.79 -10.80 -11.87
CA CYS A 129 -26.47 -10.99 -13.28
C CYS A 129 -25.18 -11.78 -13.52
N VAL A 130 -24.19 -11.66 -12.63
CA VAL A 130 -22.85 -12.21 -12.82
C VAL A 130 -22.69 -13.45 -11.95
N ARG A 131 -22.50 -14.60 -12.61
CA ARG A 131 -22.23 -15.85 -11.91
C ARG A 131 -20.84 -15.79 -11.26
N PRO A 132 -20.70 -16.17 -9.98
CA PRO A 132 -19.39 -16.28 -9.35
C PRO A 132 -18.51 -17.27 -10.13
N ASN A 133 -17.33 -16.82 -10.55
CA ASN A 133 -16.33 -17.69 -11.14
C ASN A 133 -15.52 -18.36 -10.03
N ALA A 134 -15.63 -19.68 -9.90
CA ALA A 134 -14.92 -20.44 -8.87
C ALA A 134 -13.39 -20.27 -8.92
N LEU A 135 -12.83 -20.03 -10.12
CA LEU A 135 -11.39 -19.81 -10.30
C LEU A 135 -10.91 -18.44 -9.82
N GLN A 136 -11.83 -17.50 -9.57
CA GLN A 136 -11.51 -16.14 -9.10
C GLN A 136 -11.96 -15.92 -7.64
N GLN A 137 -12.52 -16.94 -6.99
CA GLN A 137 -12.92 -16.85 -5.61
C GLN A 137 -11.69 -16.87 -4.70
N THR A 138 -11.62 -15.88 -3.82
CA THR A 138 -10.57 -15.78 -2.83
C THR A 138 -11.16 -15.37 -1.49
N PRO A 139 -10.68 -15.94 -0.37
CA PRO A 139 -11.13 -15.52 0.96
C PRO A 139 -11.01 -14.01 1.16
N ALA A 140 -9.93 -13.41 0.62
CA ALA A 140 -9.61 -11.99 0.70
C ALA A 140 -10.72 -11.02 0.21
N LEU A 141 -11.67 -11.49 -0.60
CA LEU A 141 -12.72 -10.67 -1.23
C LEU A 141 -14.14 -11.15 -0.88
N ARG A 142 -14.29 -12.07 0.09
CA ARG A 142 -15.55 -12.79 0.35
C ARG A 142 -16.64 -11.93 1.00
N GLN A 143 -16.27 -10.86 1.68
CA GLN A 143 -17.18 -9.94 2.34
C GLN A 143 -16.97 -8.52 1.81
N MET A 144 -17.99 -7.69 1.95
CA MET A 144 -17.93 -6.30 1.55
C MET A 144 -18.50 -5.38 2.64
N ALA A 145 -18.04 -4.14 2.64
CA ALA A 145 -18.60 -3.04 3.42
C ALA A 145 -18.64 -1.77 2.57
N ILE A 146 -19.51 -0.84 2.91
CA ILE A 146 -19.56 0.51 2.32
C ILE A 146 -19.21 1.51 3.41
N LEU A 147 -18.24 2.37 3.13
CA LEU A 147 -17.85 3.50 3.97
C LEU A 147 -18.32 4.78 3.32
N ASP A 148 -18.96 5.65 4.07
CA ASP A 148 -19.17 7.04 3.68
C ASP A 148 -18.04 7.85 4.32
N ILE A 149 -17.22 8.48 3.48
CA ILE A 149 -16.02 9.23 3.90
C ILE A 149 -16.18 10.67 3.47
N THR A 150 -15.94 11.61 4.38
CA THR A 150 -15.97 13.06 4.11
C THR A 150 -14.57 13.64 4.29
N ALA A 151 -14.14 14.47 3.34
CA ALA A 151 -12.96 15.31 3.46
C ALA A 151 -13.38 16.77 3.61
N ASP A 152 -12.74 17.48 4.53
CA ASP A 152 -12.89 18.92 4.67
C ASP A 152 -12.28 19.64 3.47
N ALA A 153 -12.72 20.87 3.20
CA ALA A 153 -12.27 21.64 2.04
C ALA A 153 -10.77 21.99 2.09
N ASP A 154 -10.20 22.09 3.30
CA ASP A 154 -8.79 22.39 3.57
C ASP A 154 -7.96 21.13 3.89
N ALA A 155 -8.56 19.94 3.74
CA ALA A 155 -7.84 18.68 3.88
C ALA A 155 -6.67 18.63 2.90
N GLN A 156 -5.45 18.51 3.42
CA GLN A 156 -4.25 18.58 2.60
C GLN A 156 -4.19 17.40 1.62
N PRO A 157 -3.91 17.61 0.32
CA PRO A 157 -3.72 16.52 -0.61
C PRO A 157 -2.61 15.56 -0.16
N GLY A 158 -2.74 14.29 -0.52
CA GLY A 158 -1.71 13.28 -0.31
C GLY A 158 -2.23 11.93 0.14
N GLU A 159 -1.29 11.00 0.27
CA GLU A 159 -1.51 9.62 0.69
C GLU A 159 -1.93 9.52 2.15
N ARG A 160 -2.87 8.62 2.44
CA ARG A 160 -3.40 8.26 3.76
C ARG A 160 -3.45 6.74 3.91
N GLU A 161 -3.38 6.26 5.14
CA GLU A 161 -3.76 4.91 5.52
C GLU A 161 -5.22 4.87 6.00
N LEU A 162 -6.01 3.97 5.44
CA LEU A 162 -7.35 3.63 5.92
C LEU A 162 -7.38 2.22 6.51
N ARG A 163 -7.99 2.07 7.69
CA ARG A 163 -8.15 0.77 8.38
C ARG A 163 -9.58 0.53 8.81
N ILE A 164 -10.08 -0.69 8.64
CA ILE A 164 -11.42 -1.08 9.09
C ILE A 164 -11.37 -1.48 10.56
N VAL A 165 -12.33 -1.00 11.33
CA VAL A 165 -12.48 -1.33 12.75
C VAL A 165 -13.72 -2.20 12.93
N CYS A 166 -13.52 -3.43 13.40
CA CYS A 166 -14.56 -4.39 13.74
C CYS A 166 -14.50 -4.77 15.23
N ARG A 167 -15.55 -5.40 15.74
CA ARG A 167 -15.54 -5.99 17.11
C ARG A 167 -14.39 -6.98 17.32
N SER A 168 -13.95 -7.65 16.26
CA SER A 168 -12.82 -8.61 16.26
C SER A 168 -11.45 -7.95 16.25
N GLY A 169 -11.34 -6.68 15.83
CA GLY A 169 -10.05 -6.00 15.74
C GLY A 169 -9.98 -4.89 14.70
N VAL A 170 -8.77 -4.53 14.31
CA VAL A 170 -8.44 -3.50 13.32
C VAL A 170 -7.65 -4.14 12.19
N SER A 171 -7.89 -3.72 10.95
CA SER A 171 -7.18 -4.26 9.80
C SER A 171 -5.77 -3.67 9.62
N ALA A 172 -4.95 -4.35 8.84
CA ALA A 172 -3.84 -3.74 8.11
C ALA A 172 -4.33 -2.54 7.27
N PRO A 173 -3.47 -1.55 6.97
CA PRO A 173 -3.88 -0.35 6.26
C PRO A 173 -4.07 -0.64 4.77
N LYS A 174 -4.90 0.19 4.14
CA LYS A 174 -4.94 0.36 2.68
C LYS A 174 -4.66 1.81 2.35
N LEU A 175 -3.95 2.02 1.24
CA LEU A 175 -3.71 3.36 0.75
C LEU A 175 -5.03 3.99 0.32
N PHE A 176 -5.21 5.24 0.73
CA PHE A 176 -6.34 6.09 0.39
C PHE A 176 -5.80 7.49 0.13
N TYR A 177 -6.29 8.18 -0.89
CA TYR A 177 -5.74 9.49 -1.27
C TYR A 177 -6.74 10.61 -1.06
N VAL A 178 -6.22 11.77 -0.66
CA VAL A 178 -6.96 13.03 -0.72
C VAL A 178 -6.38 13.84 -1.88
N ASP A 179 -7.23 14.31 -2.77
CA ASP A 179 -6.81 15.08 -3.94
C ASP A 179 -7.49 16.44 -3.98
N ALA A 180 -6.80 17.44 -4.53
CA ALA A 180 -7.42 18.74 -4.82
C ALA A 180 -8.23 18.71 -6.12
N ALA A 181 -7.79 17.88 -7.08
CA ALA A 181 -8.40 17.77 -8.40
C ALA A 181 -9.76 17.03 -8.34
N PRO A 182 -10.70 17.37 -9.23
CA PRO A 182 -11.98 16.68 -9.33
C PRO A 182 -11.82 15.22 -9.74
N HIS A 183 -12.68 14.37 -9.17
CA HIS A 183 -12.72 12.94 -9.49
C HIS A 183 -13.77 12.64 -10.57
N ILE A 184 -13.39 11.81 -11.52
CA ILE A 184 -14.26 11.17 -12.50
C ILE A 184 -14.19 9.67 -12.24
N ARG A 185 -15.35 9.01 -12.20
CA ARG A 185 -15.42 7.58 -11.92
C ARG A 185 -15.92 6.84 -13.13
N GLU A 186 -15.48 5.59 -13.30
CA GLU A 186 -16.20 4.68 -14.19
C GLU A 186 -17.67 4.54 -13.75
N PRO A 187 -18.58 4.21 -14.67
CA PRO A 187 -19.98 4.02 -14.32
C PRO A 187 -20.20 2.75 -13.49
N LEU A 188 -21.22 2.78 -12.62
CA LEU A 188 -21.66 1.59 -11.90
C LEU A 188 -22.17 0.50 -12.86
N TYR A 189 -22.02 -0.76 -12.45
CA TYR A 189 -22.47 -1.92 -13.21
C TYR A 189 -23.95 -1.81 -13.62
N THR A 190 -24.23 -1.99 -14.90
CA THR A 190 -25.59 -2.10 -15.46
C THR A 190 -25.87 -3.51 -15.96
N ARG A 191 -27.10 -3.98 -15.75
CA ARG A 191 -27.53 -5.31 -16.20
C ARG A 191 -27.52 -5.45 -17.74
N PRO A 192 -27.35 -6.69 -18.27
CA PRO A 192 -27.42 -6.94 -19.70
C PRO A 192 -28.74 -6.47 -20.34
N GLY A 193 -28.66 -5.99 -21.58
CA GLY A 193 -29.84 -5.54 -22.34
C GLY A 193 -30.32 -4.12 -22.03
N VAL A 194 -29.72 -3.44 -21.06
CA VAL A 194 -29.97 -2.02 -20.79
C VAL A 194 -28.90 -1.18 -21.50
N PRO A 195 -29.25 0.00 -22.07
CA PRO A 195 -28.25 0.93 -22.62
C PRO A 195 -27.18 1.23 -21.59
N LYS A 196 -25.90 1.15 -22.00
CA LYS A 196 -24.79 1.54 -21.14
C LYS A 196 -24.90 3.03 -20.80
N PRO A 197 -24.51 3.44 -19.59
CA PRO A 197 -24.40 4.85 -19.25
C PRO A 197 -23.45 5.57 -20.22
N PRO A 198 -23.62 6.89 -20.39
CA PRO A 198 -22.70 7.67 -21.21
C PRO A 198 -21.28 7.50 -20.68
N MET A 199 -20.33 7.45 -21.62
CA MET A 199 -18.92 7.33 -21.27
C MET A 199 -18.50 8.54 -20.42
N PRO A 200 -17.81 8.33 -19.28
CA PRO A 200 -17.32 9.44 -18.48
C PRO A 200 -16.37 10.31 -19.30
N HIS A 201 -16.46 11.63 -19.11
CA HIS A 201 -15.76 12.62 -19.93
C HIS A 201 -14.97 13.59 -19.05
N VAL A 202 -13.65 13.55 -19.16
CA VAL A 202 -12.75 14.54 -18.57
C VAL A 202 -12.65 15.73 -19.52
N LYS A 203 -13.26 16.85 -19.12
CA LYS A 203 -13.29 18.09 -19.91
C LYS A 203 -12.29 19.14 -19.42
N GLU A 204 -11.88 19.03 -18.16
CA GLU A 204 -11.03 20.00 -17.46
C GLU A 204 -9.94 19.25 -16.70
N LEU A 205 -8.76 19.89 -16.59
CA LEU A 205 -7.59 19.38 -15.88
C LEU A 205 -7.10 20.41 -14.84
N PRO A 206 -6.46 19.98 -13.73
CA PRO A 206 -6.14 18.59 -13.40
C PRO A 206 -7.39 17.77 -13.06
N ALA A 207 -7.32 16.45 -13.22
CA ALA A 207 -8.40 15.54 -12.90
C ALA A 207 -7.87 14.22 -12.39
N VAL A 208 -8.67 13.52 -11.58
CA VAL A 208 -8.39 12.15 -11.16
C VAL A 208 -9.46 11.22 -11.69
N ILE A 209 -9.07 10.12 -12.33
CA ILE A 209 -9.97 9.05 -12.74
C ILE A 209 -9.85 7.91 -11.74
N ASP A 210 -10.95 7.42 -11.16
CA ASP A 210 -10.96 6.18 -10.38
C ASP A 210 -11.70 5.06 -11.13
N GLY A 211 -11.13 3.85 -11.13
CA GLY A 211 -11.73 2.67 -11.76
C GLY A 211 -11.30 1.34 -11.14
N GLN A 212 -11.94 0.26 -11.59
CA GLN A 212 -11.83 -1.10 -11.07
C GLN A 212 -12.05 -2.10 -12.21
N ILE A 213 -10.97 -2.76 -12.66
CA ILE A 213 -11.03 -3.65 -13.84
C ILE A 213 -11.67 -4.99 -13.49
N MET A 214 -12.84 -5.29 -14.07
CA MET A 214 -13.47 -6.62 -14.01
C MET A 214 -12.88 -7.59 -15.06
N PRO A 215 -13.16 -8.91 -14.95
CA PRO A 215 -12.61 -9.90 -15.87
C PRO A 215 -12.93 -9.61 -17.34
N GLY A 216 -11.88 -9.57 -18.18
CA GLY A 216 -11.99 -9.24 -19.60
C GLY A 216 -12.37 -7.79 -19.92
N GLU A 217 -12.41 -6.91 -18.92
CA GLU A 217 -12.82 -5.52 -19.09
C GLU A 217 -11.72 -4.65 -19.69
N THR A 218 -12.16 -3.57 -20.33
CA THR A 218 -11.33 -2.44 -20.69
C THR A 218 -12.17 -1.21 -20.45
N ASP A 219 -11.75 -0.40 -19.50
CA ASP A 219 -12.43 0.84 -19.16
C ASP A 219 -12.14 1.89 -20.23
N ARG A 220 -13.09 2.79 -20.42
CA ARG A 220 -13.06 3.79 -21.49
C ARG A 220 -13.51 5.15 -20.96
N PHE A 221 -12.67 6.16 -21.18
CA PHE A 221 -12.94 7.54 -20.79
C PHE A 221 -12.74 8.45 -22.00
N LYS A 222 -13.65 9.40 -22.20
CA LYS A 222 -13.41 10.50 -23.14
C LYS A 222 -12.56 11.55 -22.46
N ILE A 223 -11.56 12.08 -23.16
CA ILE A 223 -10.70 13.16 -22.65
C ILE A 223 -10.65 14.26 -23.70
N THR A 224 -10.93 15.51 -23.32
CA THR A 224 -10.74 16.66 -24.21
C THR A 224 -9.34 17.24 -23.98
N LEU A 225 -8.53 17.29 -25.05
CA LEU A 225 -7.18 17.86 -25.02
C LEU A 225 -7.10 19.09 -25.94
N GLU A 226 -6.40 20.12 -25.49
CA GLU A 226 -6.09 21.33 -26.26
C GLU A 226 -5.02 21.02 -27.30
N PRO A 227 -4.97 21.73 -28.44
CA PRO A 227 -3.92 21.53 -29.44
C PRO A 227 -2.51 21.82 -28.89
N ASP A 228 -1.52 21.10 -29.40
CA ASP A 228 -0.07 21.28 -29.19
C ASP A 228 0.35 21.41 -27.71
N THR A 229 -0.38 20.75 -26.82
CA THR A 229 -0.17 20.80 -25.38
C THR A 229 0.39 19.48 -24.87
N GLU A 230 1.31 19.54 -23.92
CA GLU A 230 1.83 18.37 -23.22
C GLU A 230 0.89 17.97 -22.08
N TYR A 231 0.76 16.67 -21.88
CA TYR A 231 -0.04 16.07 -20.82
C TYR A 231 0.68 14.87 -20.23
N SER A 232 0.37 14.62 -18.95
CA SER A 232 0.76 13.39 -18.27
C SER A 232 -0.44 12.66 -17.70
N PHE A 233 -0.40 11.33 -17.83
CA PHE A 233 -1.36 10.39 -17.25
C PHE A 233 -0.57 9.44 -16.36
N SER A 234 -0.65 9.62 -15.05
CA SER A 234 0.05 8.80 -14.07
C SER A 234 -0.93 7.86 -13.41
N LEU A 235 -0.83 6.57 -13.70
CA LEU A 235 -1.70 5.56 -13.09
C LEU A 235 -1.10 5.06 -11.77
N THR A 236 -1.95 4.85 -10.78
CA THR A 236 -1.61 4.21 -9.50
C THR A 236 -2.56 3.02 -9.30
N GLY A 237 -2.05 1.81 -9.46
CA GLY A 237 -2.80 0.56 -9.33
C GLY A 237 -2.01 -0.49 -8.55
N TRP A 238 -0.79 -0.81 -8.98
CA TRP A 238 0.14 -1.64 -8.24
C TRP A 238 0.44 -1.04 -6.87
N LYS A 239 0.71 0.27 -6.76
CA LYS A 239 1.02 0.87 -5.46
C LYS A 239 -0.14 0.74 -4.45
N LEU A 240 -1.40 0.72 -4.90
CA LEU A 240 -2.57 0.52 -4.02
C LEU A 240 -2.61 -0.88 -3.41
N LEU A 241 -2.16 -1.88 -4.17
CA LEU A 241 -2.11 -3.27 -3.75
C LEU A 241 -0.90 -3.97 -4.39
N PRO A 242 0.31 -3.79 -3.83
CA PRO A 242 1.55 -4.25 -4.47
C PRO A 242 1.66 -5.75 -4.60
N TYR A 243 0.97 -6.47 -3.71
CA TYR A 243 1.03 -7.91 -3.61
C TYR A 243 -0.37 -8.52 -3.54
N ILE A 244 -0.62 -9.39 -4.50
CA ILE A 244 -1.81 -10.21 -4.66
C ILE A 244 -1.34 -11.66 -4.68
N GLY A 245 -1.47 -12.35 -3.55
CA GLY A 245 -0.88 -13.67 -3.36
C GLY A 245 -1.42 -14.76 -4.29
N ASP A 246 -2.61 -14.57 -4.86
CA ASP A 246 -3.29 -15.54 -5.72
C ASP A 246 -3.45 -15.07 -7.17
N ALA A 247 -2.67 -14.07 -7.59
CA ALA A 247 -2.56 -13.64 -8.98
C ALA A 247 -1.11 -13.82 -9.45
N VAL A 248 -0.89 -14.11 -10.74
CA VAL A 248 0.44 -14.10 -11.37
C VAL A 248 0.52 -12.88 -12.29
N PRO A 249 1.53 -12.00 -12.17
CA PRO A 249 2.81 -12.14 -11.43
C PRO A 249 2.80 -11.66 -9.96
N GLY A 250 1.62 -11.60 -9.33
CA GLY A 250 1.48 -11.19 -7.93
C GLY A 250 1.00 -9.77 -7.74
N HIS A 251 0.50 -9.11 -8.78
CA HIS A 251 -0.10 -7.77 -8.74
C HIS A 251 -0.99 -7.51 -9.97
N PHE A 252 -1.73 -6.40 -9.92
CA PHE A 252 -2.39 -5.79 -11.07
C PHE A 252 -1.33 -5.15 -12.00
N GLN A 253 -1.36 -5.49 -13.30
CA GLN A 253 -0.47 -4.94 -14.32
C GLN A 253 -1.27 -4.02 -15.26
N PRO A 254 -1.53 -2.78 -14.83
CA PRO A 254 -2.31 -1.82 -15.59
C PRO A 254 -1.58 -1.36 -16.85
N ILE A 255 -2.32 -1.09 -17.91
CA ILE A 255 -1.80 -0.38 -19.09
C ILE A 255 -2.74 0.75 -19.48
N LEU A 256 -2.18 1.78 -20.10
CA LEU A 256 -2.85 2.93 -20.66
C LEU A 256 -2.69 2.95 -22.17
N GLN A 257 -3.79 3.19 -22.89
CA GLN A 257 -3.79 3.40 -24.33
C GLN A 257 -4.66 4.60 -24.66
N LEU A 258 -4.15 5.50 -25.49
CA LEU A 258 -4.86 6.70 -25.93
C LEU A 258 -5.18 6.57 -27.42
N ILE A 259 -6.45 6.65 -27.79
CA ILE A 259 -6.90 6.67 -29.18
C ILE A 259 -7.24 8.11 -29.58
N GLY A 260 -6.67 8.56 -30.69
CA GLY A 260 -6.85 9.89 -31.24
C GLY A 260 -8.22 10.12 -31.88
N PRO A 261 -8.55 11.39 -32.20
CA PRO A 261 -9.78 11.75 -32.91
C PRO A 261 -9.95 11.07 -34.28
N ASP A 262 -8.84 10.63 -34.89
CA ASP A 262 -8.80 9.90 -36.16
C ASP A 262 -9.06 8.39 -36.01
N GLY A 263 -9.26 7.91 -34.77
CA GLY A 263 -9.50 6.52 -34.44
C GLY A 263 -8.23 5.65 -34.37
N ARG A 264 -7.03 6.24 -34.46
CA ARG A 264 -5.75 5.51 -34.35
C ARG A 264 -5.16 5.63 -32.96
N GLU A 265 -4.29 4.70 -32.59
CA GLU A 265 -3.50 4.82 -31.36
C GLU A 265 -2.59 6.03 -31.44
N ALA A 266 -2.73 6.93 -30.47
CA ALA A 266 -1.94 8.13 -30.30
C ALA A 266 -0.81 7.94 -29.29
N ALA A 267 -1.02 7.12 -28.26
CA ALA A 267 -0.01 6.79 -27.25
C ALA A 267 -0.34 5.49 -26.50
N PHE A 268 0.69 4.87 -25.92
CA PHE A 268 0.63 3.65 -25.13
C PHE A 268 1.63 3.73 -23.95
N ALA A 269 1.27 3.18 -22.79
CA ALA A 269 2.16 3.01 -21.64
C ALA A 269 1.74 1.79 -20.81
N ASP A 270 2.69 1.00 -20.32
CA ASP A 270 2.47 -0.18 -19.45
C ASP A 270 3.20 -0.09 -18.11
N ASP A 271 4.49 0.22 -18.13
CA ASP A 271 5.34 0.39 -16.94
C ASP A 271 6.01 1.77 -16.96
N GLU A 272 6.42 2.28 -15.79
CA GLU A 272 7.41 3.35 -15.67
C GLU A 272 8.75 2.70 -15.28
N TYR A 273 9.53 2.35 -16.30
CA TYR A 273 10.77 1.57 -16.19
C TYR A 273 10.55 0.17 -15.60
N PHE A 274 10.73 0.00 -14.29
CA PHE A 274 10.54 -1.27 -13.58
C PHE A 274 9.36 -1.21 -12.60
N LEU A 275 8.73 -0.04 -12.49
CA LEU A 275 7.53 0.14 -11.69
C LEU A 275 6.32 -0.27 -12.53
N PRO A 276 5.49 -1.22 -12.07
CA PRO A 276 4.33 -1.69 -12.83
C PRO A 276 3.21 -0.65 -13.05
N ASP A 277 3.35 0.54 -12.47
CA ASP A 277 2.39 1.63 -12.59
C ASP A 277 2.84 2.57 -13.73
N PRO A 278 2.11 2.65 -14.86
CA PRO A 278 2.52 3.42 -16.03
C PRO A 278 2.39 4.93 -15.86
N VAL A 279 3.32 5.66 -16.48
CA VAL A 279 3.22 7.11 -16.70
C VAL A 279 3.28 7.40 -18.21
N MET A 280 2.15 7.83 -18.78
CA MET A 280 2.09 8.24 -20.18
C MET A 280 2.35 9.74 -20.31
N ARG A 281 3.36 10.11 -21.12
CA ARG A 281 3.68 11.50 -21.48
C ARG A 281 3.30 11.73 -22.94
N PHE A 282 2.40 12.67 -23.23
CA PHE A 282 1.80 12.82 -24.55
C PHE A 282 1.64 14.28 -24.97
N ARG A 283 1.90 14.58 -26.25
CA ARG A 283 1.60 15.89 -26.87
C ARG A 283 0.46 15.74 -27.88
N SER A 284 -0.60 16.52 -27.69
CA SER A 284 -1.89 16.38 -28.37
C SER A 284 -1.96 16.81 -29.85
N GLY A 285 -0.91 17.39 -30.44
CA GLY A 285 -0.94 17.81 -31.85
C GLY A 285 -2.17 18.68 -32.17
N ALA A 286 -3.11 18.19 -32.99
CA ALA A 286 -4.32 18.95 -33.34
C ALA A 286 -5.33 19.15 -32.17
N GLY A 287 -5.17 18.44 -31.05
CA GLY A 287 -6.15 18.43 -29.96
C GLY A 287 -7.46 17.75 -30.33
N GLY A 288 -8.46 17.86 -29.46
CA GLY A 288 -9.80 17.31 -29.66
C GLY A 288 -10.19 16.25 -28.63
N GLU A 289 -11.18 15.42 -28.98
CA GLU A 289 -11.65 14.33 -28.12
C GLU A 289 -10.82 13.06 -28.36
N TYR A 290 -10.16 12.61 -27.30
CA TYR A 290 -9.44 11.35 -27.24
C TYR A 290 -10.22 10.31 -26.44
N LEU A 291 -9.93 9.04 -26.70
CA LEU A 291 -10.45 7.92 -25.92
C LEU A 291 -9.30 7.29 -25.14
N LEU A 292 -9.33 7.41 -23.82
CA LEU A 292 -8.40 6.73 -22.91
C LEU A 292 -8.94 5.34 -22.56
N LEU A 293 -8.14 4.31 -22.80
CA LEU A 293 -8.43 2.92 -22.48
C LEU A 293 -7.52 2.47 -21.34
N VAL A 294 -8.10 1.77 -20.37
CA VAL A 294 -7.39 1.22 -19.22
C VAL A 294 -7.75 -0.26 -19.10
N ARG A 295 -6.75 -1.12 -18.92
CA ARG A 295 -6.97 -2.56 -18.71
C ARG A 295 -5.83 -3.21 -17.96
N ASP A 296 -6.07 -4.43 -17.48
CA ASP A 296 -5.01 -5.35 -17.10
C ASP A 296 -4.33 -5.92 -18.36
N ASN A 297 -3.00 -5.99 -18.35
CA ASN A 297 -2.22 -6.50 -19.48
C ASN A 297 -2.66 -7.91 -19.90
N LEU A 298 -2.98 -8.76 -18.91
CA LEU A 298 -3.39 -10.16 -19.09
C LEU A 298 -4.91 -10.35 -19.15
N TYR A 299 -5.70 -9.28 -19.19
CA TYR A 299 -7.18 -9.32 -19.17
C TYR A 299 -7.78 -10.09 -17.99
N ARG A 300 -7.04 -10.23 -16.87
CA ARG A 300 -7.46 -11.06 -15.74
C ARG A 300 -8.70 -10.47 -15.07
N GLY A 301 -8.57 -9.22 -14.62
CA GLY A 301 -9.56 -8.43 -13.90
C GLY A 301 -10.07 -9.08 -12.61
N ARG A 302 -10.27 -8.28 -11.56
CA ARG A 302 -10.88 -8.72 -10.30
C ARG A 302 -11.29 -7.50 -9.49
N GLN A 303 -12.12 -7.69 -8.46
CA GLN A 303 -12.60 -6.59 -7.62
C GLN A 303 -11.48 -5.81 -6.91
N ASP A 304 -10.29 -6.37 -6.76
CA ASP A 304 -9.12 -5.69 -6.19
C ASP A 304 -8.16 -5.12 -7.24
N PHE A 305 -8.53 -5.12 -8.53
CA PHE A 305 -7.78 -4.46 -9.61
C PHE A 305 -8.25 -3.01 -9.72
N VAL A 306 -8.10 -2.29 -8.61
CA VAL A 306 -8.45 -0.87 -8.49
C VAL A 306 -7.29 -0.04 -9.03
N TYR A 307 -7.62 1.04 -9.75
CA TYR A 307 -6.65 2.04 -10.14
C TYR A 307 -7.19 3.46 -9.93
N ARG A 308 -6.24 4.38 -9.96
CA ARG A 308 -6.47 5.82 -10.07
C ARG A 308 -5.57 6.36 -11.18
N ILE A 309 -5.99 7.38 -11.91
CA ILE A 309 -5.15 8.07 -12.90
C ILE A 309 -5.18 9.55 -12.59
N THR A 310 -4.02 10.14 -12.34
CA THR A 310 -3.86 11.59 -12.26
C THR A 310 -3.55 12.13 -13.65
N LEU A 311 -4.41 13.03 -14.14
CA LEU A 311 -4.28 13.68 -15.44
C LEU A 311 -3.94 15.15 -15.22
N GLU A 312 -2.84 15.61 -15.83
CA GLU A 312 -2.33 16.97 -15.66
C GLU A 312 -1.85 17.55 -17.00
N LYS A 313 -1.88 18.90 -17.09
CA LYS A 313 -1.18 19.63 -18.15
C LYS A 313 0.31 19.70 -17.83
N GLY A 314 1.14 19.55 -18.84
CA GLY A 314 2.59 19.50 -18.73
C GLY A 314 3.12 18.07 -18.72
N THR A 315 4.45 17.96 -18.60
CA THR A 315 5.12 16.68 -18.50
C THR A 315 5.36 16.32 -17.03
N ALA A 316 4.87 15.15 -16.62
CA ALA A 316 5.22 14.57 -15.32
C ALA A 316 6.73 14.32 -15.27
N LEU A 317 7.41 15.08 -14.41
CA LEU A 317 8.81 14.85 -14.11
C LEU A 317 8.93 13.58 -13.28
N TYR A 318 9.90 12.75 -13.63
CA TYR A 318 10.30 11.63 -12.81
C TYR A 318 10.74 12.15 -11.42
N ARG A 319 10.19 11.57 -10.34
CA ARG A 319 10.51 11.99 -8.97
C ARG A 319 10.98 10.80 -8.15
N MET A 320 12.18 10.91 -7.60
CA MET A 320 12.65 9.99 -6.57
C MET A 320 11.79 10.12 -5.31
N ALA A 321 11.63 9.01 -4.59
CA ALA A 321 11.12 9.04 -3.23
C ALA A 321 11.92 10.02 -2.36
N SER A 322 11.29 10.70 -1.41
CA SER A 322 11.98 11.72 -0.59
C SER A 322 12.94 11.12 0.44
N CYS A 323 12.76 9.86 0.85
CA CYS A 323 13.53 9.24 1.93
C CYS A 323 14.19 7.91 1.48
N SER A 324 15.50 7.93 1.21
CA SER A 324 16.30 6.73 0.84
C SER A 324 16.60 5.77 1.98
N PHE A 325 16.75 6.34 3.18
CA PHE A 325 17.31 5.67 4.34
C PHE A 325 16.41 5.89 5.57
N PRO A 326 15.13 5.47 5.51
CA PRO A 326 14.14 5.77 6.57
C PRO A 326 14.52 5.23 7.95
N ASP A 327 15.45 4.29 8.01
CA ASP A 327 15.86 3.60 9.23
C ASP A 327 17.18 4.13 9.80
N LEU A 328 17.83 5.08 9.13
CA LEU A 328 19.08 5.69 9.53
C LEU A 328 18.87 7.15 9.90
N ASP A 329 19.85 7.73 10.61
CA ASP A 329 19.82 9.15 10.91
C ASP A 329 19.79 9.95 9.60
N GLU A 330 18.82 10.86 9.51
CA GLU A 330 18.69 11.80 8.41
C GLU A 330 19.92 12.71 8.38
N LEU A 331 20.57 12.77 7.22
CA LEU A 331 21.74 13.60 6.98
C LEU A 331 21.41 14.58 5.86
N PRO A 332 21.96 15.80 5.90
CA PRO A 332 21.84 16.71 4.78
C PRO A 332 22.46 16.09 3.54
N GLU A 333 21.77 16.21 2.41
CA GLU A 333 22.30 15.85 1.10
C GLU A 333 23.29 16.92 0.64
N GLU A 334 24.48 16.49 0.22
CA GLU A 334 25.52 17.37 -0.30
C GLU A 334 25.76 17.08 -1.80
N GLU A 335 25.98 18.11 -2.61
CA GLU A 335 26.46 17.92 -3.99
C GLU A 335 27.96 17.63 -3.97
N TYR A 336 28.40 16.62 -4.71
CA TYR A 336 29.81 16.24 -4.71
C TYR A 336 30.65 17.18 -5.60
N ASP A 337 31.58 17.91 -4.98
CA ASP A 337 32.41 18.93 -5.65
C ASP A 337 33.74 18.41 -6.22
N GLY A 338 33.96 17.09 -6.21
CA GLY A 338 35.20 16.45 -6.66
C GLY A 338 36.32 16.41 -5.61
N ARG A 339 36.17 17.05 -4.44
CA ARG A 339 37.18 16.97 -3.37
C ARG A 339 37.04 15.67 -2.57
N PRO A 340 38.11 15.18 -1.92
CA PRO A 340 37.99 14.01 -1.06
C PRO A 340 37.01 14.24 0.10
N LEU A 341 35.99 13.37 0.20
CA LEU A 341 35.01 13.33 1.28
C LEU A 341 35.68 13.04 2.62
N ASN A 342 35.15 13.65 3.68
CA ASN A 342 35.50 13.31 5.05
C ASN A 342 34.56 12.24 5.61
N ILE A 343 34.95 10.97 5.45
CA ILE A 343 34.14 9.81 5.85
C ILE A 343 34.25 9.45 7.35
N THR A 344 34.90 10.29 8.18
CA THR A 344 34.96 10.06 9.64
C THR A 344 33.58 10.17 10.31
N ARG A 345 32.64 10.79 9.62
CA ARG A 345 31.20 10.71 9.84
C ARG A 345 30.55 10.23 8.54
N PRO A 346 29.38 9.56 8.60
CA PRO A 346 28.62 9.32 7.39
C PRO A 346 28.24 10.65 6.73
N VAL A 347 28.25 10.67 5.39
CA VAL A 347 27.75 11.74 4.54
C VAL A 347 26.82 11.15 3.49
N VAL A 348 25.87 11.94 3.00
CA VAL A 348 25.00 11.58 1.87
C VAL A 348 25.31 12.52 0.73
N ILE A 349 25.69 11.96 -0.41
CA ILE A 349 25.84 12.72 -1.65
C ILE A 349 24.81 12.30 -2.67
N SER A 350 24.35 13.25 -3.47
CA SER A 350 23.40 13.00 -4.56
C SER A 350 24.13 13.12 -5.90
N GLY A 351 23.81 12.23 -6.84
CA GLY A 351 24.43 12.21 -8.16
C GLY A 351 23.45 11.78 -9.26
N ARG A 352 23.90 11.87 -10.51
CA ARG A 352 23.11 11.45 -11.67
C ARG A 352 24.00 11.01 -12.82
N LEU A 353 23.78 9.79 -13.29
CA LEU A 353 24.38 9.28 -14.53
C LEU A 353 23.57 9.79 -15.73
N SER A 354 23.94 10.95 -16.24
CA SER A 354 23.17 11.73 -17.22
C SER A 354 23.23 11.16 -18.65
N LYS A 355 24.19 10.29 -18.97
CA LYS A 355 24.31 9.62 -20.29
C LYS A 355 24.77 8.17 -20.18
N PRO A 356 24.50 7.33 -21.20
CA PRO A 356 24.98 5.95 -21.22
C PRO A 356 26.50 5.84 -21.04
N GLY A 357 26.93 4.88 -20.23
CA GLY A 357 28.33 4.63 -19.88
C GLY A 357 28.97 5.68 -18.96
N GLU A 358 28.22 6.68 -18.49
CA GLU A 358 28.71 7.62 -17.49
C GLU A 358 28.96 6.93 -16.15
N THR A 359 29.96 7.43 -15.43
CA THR A 359 30.35 6.92 -14.12
C THR A 359 30.75 8.09 -13.25
N ASP A 360 30.28 8.11 -12.02
CA ASP A 360 30.66 9.12 -11.04
C ASP A 360 31.75 8.56 -10.11
N LEU A 361 32.76 9.38 -9.80
CA LEU A 361 33.89 9.00 -8.96
C LEU A 361 33.88 9.85 -7.69
N ALA A 362 33.67 9.22 -6.54
CA ALA A 362 33.80 9.86 -5.25
C ALA A 362 35.15 9.50 -4.61
N HIS A 363 35.91 10.52 -4.20
CA HIS A 363 37.18 10.31 -3.52
C HIS A 363 37.01 10.46 -2.01
N PHE A 364 37.79 9.73 -1.21
CA PHE A 364 37.84 9.91 0.24
C PHE A 364 39.20 9.49 0.80
N ARG A 365 39.57 10.01 1.98
CA ARG A 365 40.82 9.63 2.63
C ARG A 365 40.58 8.48 3.61
N GLY A 366 41.31 7.38 3.42
CA GLY A 366 41.24 6.18 4.24
C GLY A 366 42.56 5.88 4.97
N ARG A 367 42.48 5.09 6.04
CA ARG A 367 43.62 4.49 6.71
C ARG A 367 43.50 2.98 6.72
N LYS A 368 44.62 2.29 6.71
CA LYS A 368 44.71 0.85 6.79
C LYS A 368 43.92 0.33 8.01
N GLY A 369 43.13 -0.72 7.78
CA GLY A 369 42.28 -1.37 8.78
C GLY A 369 40.97 -0.64 9.09
N MET A 370 40.71 0.54 8.53
CA MET A 370 39.37 1.12 8.57
C MET A 370 38.40 0.26 7.74
N ARG A 371 37.13 0.21 8.16
CA ARG A 371 36.08 -0.48 7.41
C ARG A 371 35.12 0.55 6.82
N LEU A 372 35.03 0.57 5.50
CA LEU A 372 34.12 1.41 4.72
C LEU A 372 32.71 0.81 4.73
N SER A 373 31.71 1.68 4.81
CA SER A 373 30.33 1.38 4.43
C SER A 373 29.84 2.40 3.41
N ALA A 374 29.36 1.91 2.27
CA ALA A 374 28.78 2.72 1.21
C ALA A 374 27.45 2.10 0.76
N MET A 375 26.34 2.81 0.95
CA MET A 375 25.00 2.36 0.63
C MET A 375 24.44 3.24 -0.49
N LEU A 376 24.11 2.62 -1.63
CA LEU A 376 23.45 3.31 -2.72
C LEU A 376 21.93 3.21 -2.56
N ALA A 377 21.24 4.28 -2.89
CA ALA A 377 19.79 4.30 -3.06
C ALA A 377 19.48 4.89 -4.42
N ALA A 378 19.04 4.03 -5.33
CA ALA A 378 18.57 4.39 -6.64
C ALA A 378 17.22 3.70 -6.90
N ARG A 379 17.25 2.39 -7.12
CA ARG A 379 16.08 1.55 -7.41
C ARG A 379 15.02 1.63 -6.32
N ARG A 380 15.43 1.60 -5.03
CA ARG A 380 14.49 1.75 -3.90
C ARG A 380 13.75 3.09 -3.87
N ASP A 381 14.35 4.12 -4.48
CA ASP A 381 13.76 5.46 -4.61
C ASP A 381 13.02 5.63 -5.92
N GLY A 382 12.96 4.58 -6.74
CA GLY A 382 12.30 4.52 -8.03
C GLY A 382 13.24 4.68 -9.23
N SER A 383 14.49 5.12 -9.04
CA SER A 383 15.41 5.40 -10.16
C SER A 383 15.61 4.16 -11.04
N PRO A 384 15.58 4.28 -12.38
CA PRO A 384 15.79 3.15 -13.29
C PRO A 384 17.21 2.57 -13.22
N MET A 385 18.12 3.27 -12.55
CA MET A 385 19.50 2.84 -12.37
C MET A 385 19.59 1.49 -11.66
N ASP A 386 20.39 0.60 -12.24
CA ASP A 386 20.80 -0.66 -11.66
C ASP A 386 22.24 -0.51 -11.15
N GLY A 387 22.37 -0.15 -9.88
CA GLY A 387 23.59 0.48 -9.37
C GLY A 387 24.74 -0.49 -9.12
N VAL A 388 25.96 -0.06 -9.41
CA VAL A 388 27.19 -0.79 -9.09
C VAL A 388 28.15 0.14 -8.38
N LEU A 389 28.65 -0.30 -7.23
CA LEU A 389 29.72 0.35 -6.48
C LEU A 389 31.03 -0.40 -6.69
N THR A 390 32.10 0.30 -7.04
CA THR A 390 33.46 -0.28 -7.15
C THR A 390 34.47 0.55 -6.38
N LEU A 391 35.17 -0.06 -5.43
CA LEU A 391 36.19 0.60 -4.61
C LEU A 391 37.59 0.34 -5.17
N TYR A 392 38.36 1.40 -5.36
CA TYR A 392 39.77 1.37 -5.77
C TYR A 392 40.68 1.94 -4.68
N ALA A 393 41.82 1.29 -4.47
CA ALA A 393 42.89 1.73 -3.59
C ALA A 393 43.68 2.91 -4.18
N PRO A 394 44.54 3.57 -3.37
CA PRO A 394 45.35 4.71 -3.83
C PRO A 394 46.31 4.38 -5.00
N ASP A 395 46.68 3.10 -5.15
CA ASP A 395 47.51 2.59 -6.25
C ASP A 395 46.69 2.28 -7.54
N GLY A 396 45.37 2.48 -7.50
CA GLY A 396 44.45 2.17 -8.61
C GLY A 396 43.95 0.73 -8.65
N ARG A 397 44.37 -0.13 -7.71
CA ARG A 397 43.89 -1.52 -7.63
C ARG A 397 42.45 -1.58 -7.13
N GLN A 398 41.60 -2.38 -7.79
CA GLN A 398 40.26 -2.67 -7.30
C GLN A 398 40.31 -3.49 -6.01
N ILE A 399 39.60 -3.03 -4.98
CA ILE A 399 39.52 -3.64 -3.65
C ILE A 399 38.24 -4.46 -3.50
N ALA A 400 37.10 -3.88 -3.92
CA ALA A 400 35.79 -4.48 -3.76
C ALA A 400 34.83 -3.97 -4.84
N GLN A 401 33.77 -4.72 -5.11
CA GLN A 401 32.65 -4.34 -5.96
C GLN A 401 31.36 -4.90 -5.39
N ALA A 402 30.25 -4.17 -5.53
CA ALA A 402 28.91 -4.60 -5.13
C ALA A 402 27.87 -4.11 -6.16
N ASP A 403 26.85 -4.94 -6.42
CA ASP A 403 25.71 -4.68 -7.31
C ASP A 403 24.37 -4.91 -6.56
N ASP A 404 23.95 -6.16 -6.38
CA ASP A 404 22.71 -6.54 -5.73
C ASP A 404 23.01 -7.01 -4.32
N THR A 405 22.61 -6.21 -3.32
CA THR A 405 22.76 -6.65 -1.92
C THR A 405 21.48 -7.31 -1.43
N PRO A 406 21.45 -8.65 -1.27
CA PRO A 406 20.30 -9.33 -0.72
C PRO A 406 20.11 -8.91 0.74
N ARG A 407 18.88 -8.54 1.10
CA ARG A 407 18.52 -8.29 2.50
C ARG A 407 18.10 -9.57 3.19
N THR A 408 18.31 -9.60 4.51
CA THR A 408 17.86 -10.74 5.32
C THR A 408 16.33 -10.74 5.48
N VAL A 409 15.73 -9.57 5.30
CA VAL A 409 14.29 -9.34 5.37
C VAL A 409 13.84 -8.65 4.09
N ASN A 410 12.88 -9.25 3.38
CA ASN A 410 12.27 -8.64 2.19
C ASN A 410 11.31 -7.53 2.64
N VAL A 411 11.71 -6.27 2.45
CA VAL A 411 10.94 -5.09 2.87
C VAL A 411 10.63 -4.22 1.67
N GLY A 412 9.38 -3.73 1.62
CA GLY A 412 8.91 -2.81 0.62
C GLY A 412 8.13 -3.47 -0.52
N ALA A 413 7.63 -2.62 -1.41
CA ALA A 413 6.78 -3.04 -2.52
C ALA A 413 7.56 -3.41 -3.78
N ILE A 414 8.77 -2.85 -3.95
CA ILE A 414 9.50 -2.85 -5.23
C ILE A 414 9.93 -4.28 -5.60
N PRO A 415 9.45 -4.84 -6.72
CA PRO A 415 9.67 -6.25 -7.07
C PRO A 415 11.11 -6.55 -7.52
N GLN A 416 11.86 -5.54 -7.97
CA GLN A 416 13.23 -5.64 -8.49
C GLN A 416 14.12 -4.60 -7.81
N GLN A 417 14.24 -4.66 -6.49
CA GLN A 417 15.18 -3.80 -5.77
C GLN A 417 16.60 -4.35 -5.96
N THR A 418 17.50 -3.53 -6.51
CA THR A 418 18.85 -3.93 -6.95
C THR A 418 19.94 -2.97 -6.44
N ASP A 419 19.69 -2.25 -5.34
CA ASP A 419 20.70 -1.30 -4.86
C ASP A 419 21.84 -2.00 -4.09
N PRO A 420 23.11 -1.62 -4.34
CA PRO A 420 24.28 -2.13 -3.64
C PRO A 420 24.53 -1.46 -2.29
N ASP A 421 24.92 -2.28 -1.31
CA ASP A 421 25.67 -1.86 -0.13
C ASP A 421 27.10 -2.46 -0.22
N LEU A 422 28.12 -1.62 -0.31
CA LEU A 422 29.53 -2.03 -0.35
C LEU A 422 30.17 -1.90 1.04
N LEU A 423 30.65 -3.02 1.57
CA LEU A 423 31.46 -3.09 2.80
C LEU A 423 32.87 -3.57 2.47
N ALA A 424 33.90 -2.86 2.93
CA ALA A 424 35.29 -3.23 2.67
C ALA A 424 36.27 -2.77 3.76
N GLU A 425 37.21 -3.63 4.15
CA GLU A 425 38.38 -3.21 4.92
C GLU A 425 39.40 -2.54 3.99
N LEU A 426 39.92 -1.39 4.40
CA LEU A 426 40.89 -0.62 3.64
C LEU A 426 42.31 -1.19 3.87
N PRO A 427 43.02 -1.67 2.84
CA PRO A 427 44.32 -2.33 3.02
C PRO A 427 45.49 -1.36 3.26
N ASP A 428 45.34 -0.09 2.91
CA ASP A 428 46.41 0.89 2.76
C ASP A 428 45.99 2.28 3.30
N ASP A 429 46.98 3.13 3.57
CA ASP A 429 46.74 4.55 3.83
C ASP A 429 46.70 5.33 2.53
N GLY A 430 45.73 6.23 2.34
CA GLY A 430 45.74 7.13 1.19
C GLY A 430 44.37 7.64 0.75
N VAL A 431 44.30 8.11 -0.49
CA VAL A 431 43.06 8.55 -1.13
C VAL A 431 42.48 7.40 -1.94
N TYR A 432 41.30 6.94 -1.56
CA TYR A 432 40.54 5.91 -2.24
C TYR A 432 39.58 6.54 -3.24
N THR A 433 39.17 5.75 -4.24
CA THR A 433 38.14 6.13 -5.21
C THR A 433 37.01 5.13 -5.16
N LEU A 434 35.79 5.59 -4.88
CA LEU A 434 34.56 4.84 -5.01
C LEU A 434 33.87 5.26 -6.31
N LYS A 435 33.81 4.33 -7.26
CA LYS A 435 33.10 4.50 -8.52
C LYS A 435 31.65 4.08 -8.36
N VAL A 436 30.74 4.92 -8.83
CA VAL A 436 29.31 4.64 -9.02
C VAL A 436 29.06 4.49 -10.53
N SER A 437 28.42 3.41 -10.93
CA SER A 437 28.04 3.15 -12.33
C SER A 437 26.74 2.38 -12.42
N ASP A 438 26.16 2.32 -13.61
CA ASP A 438 25.02 1.45 -13.93
C ASP A 438 25.52 0.11 -14.50
N LEU A 439 24.94 -1.01 -14.04
CA LEU A 439 25.31 -2.37 -14.46
C LEU A 439 25.18 -2.57 -15.97
N ASN A 440 24.14 -1.99 -16.56
CA ASN A 440 23.82 -2.10 -17.98
C ASN A 440 24.45 -0.97 -18.82
N ASN A 441 25.29 -0.12 -18.20
CA ASN A 441 25.85 1.09 -18.81
C ASN A 441 24.79 2.04 -19.37
N THR A 442 23.60 2.04 -18.78
CA THR A 442 22.53 3.00 -19.12
C THR A 442 22.76 4.35 -18.41
N GLY A 443 21.94 5.34 -18.73
CA GLY A 443 22.02 6.68 -18.16
C GLY A 443 21.03 7.62 -18.82
N GLY A 444 20.62 8.68 -18.12
CA GLY A 444 19.63 9.62 -18.59
C GLY A 444 19.22 10.63 -17.52
N SER A 445 18.22 11.46 -17.82
CA SER A 445 17.74 12.49 -16.90
C SER A 445 17.22 11.92 -15.57
N ASP A 446 16.80 10.65 -15.56
CA ASP A 446 16.11 10.02 -14.44
C ASP A 446 17.02 9.10 -13.61
N TRP A 447 18.28 8.87 -14.04
CA TRP A 447 19.28 8.01 -13.39
C TRP A 447 19.95 8.69 -12.19
N HIS A 448 19.11 9.16 -11.29
CA HIS A 448 19.55 9.77 -10.05
C HIS A 448 19.86 8.70 -9.00
N TYR A 449 20.77 9.02 -8.10
CA TYR A 449 21.07 8.20 -6.94
C TYR A 449 21.42 9.06 -5.73
N ARG A 450 21.27 8.46 -4.55
CA ARG A 450 21.81 8.96 -3.30
C ARG A 450 22.78 7.94 -2.74
N LEU A 451 23.98 8.38 -2.39
CA LEU A 451 25.04 7.55 -1.85
C LEU A 451 25.33 7.97 -0.42
N ARG A 452 25.03 7.10 0.55
CA ARG A 452 25.47 7.26 1.93
C ARG A 452 26.83 6.59 2.09
N ILE A 453 27.87 7.35 2.39
CA ILE A 453 29.24 6.84 2.54
C ILE A 453 29.83 7.25 3.90
N GLY A 454 30.47 6.31 4.59
CA GLY A 454 31.09 6.53 5.90
C GLY A 454 31.92 5.34 6.35
N LEU A 455 32.37 5.39 7.61
CA LEU A 455 32.89 4.19 8.27
C LEU A 455 31.73 3.27 8.66
N GLU A 456 31.97 1.96 8.60
CA GLU A 456 31.03 0.95 9.08
C GLU A 456 30.80 1.14 10.58
N GLU A 457 29.55 1.43 10.95
CA GLU A 457 29.12 1.54 12.34
C GLU A 457 28.21 0.33 12.66
N PRO A 458 28.40 -0.35 13.81
CA PRO A 458 27.47 -1.36 14.26
C PRO A 458 26.06 -0.78 14.38
N ASP A 459 25.03 -1.46 13.87
CA ASP A 459 23.65 -0.96 13.89
C ASP A 459 22.61 -2.10 13.77
N PHE A 460 21.33 -1.79 13.87
CA PHE A 460 20.23 -2.72 13.65
C PHE A 460 18.94 -2.03 13.16
N ARG A 461 18.05 -2.80 12.54
CA ARG A 461 16.68 -2.42 12.17
C ARG A 461 15.70 -3.43 12.74
N ILE A 462 14.50 -2.97 13.11
CA ILE A 462 13.46 -3.84 13.67
C ILE A 462 12.12 -3.53 13.02
N TYR A 463 11.48 -4.58 12.52
CA TYR A 463 10.15 -4.54 11.92
C TYR A 463 9.18 -5.37 12.76
N THR A 464 7.94 -4.91 12.90
CA THR A 464 6.85 -5.82 13.31
C THR A 464 6.38 -6.64 12.11
N THR A 465 5.73 -7.78 12.35
CA THR A 465 5.05 -8.54 11.28
C THR A 465 3.55 -8.25 11.17
N SER A 466 3.04 -7.36 12.02
CA SER A 466 1.70 -6.81 11.95
C SER A 466 1.73 -5.34 12.38
N SER A 467 1.06 -4.46 11.65
CA SER A 467 0.93 -3.04 11.98
C SER A 467 -0.28 -2.75 12.89
N ALA A 468 -1.09 -3.76 13.18
CA ALA A 468 -2.16 -3.69 14.16
C ALA A 468 -2.19 -4.94 15.05
N VAL A 469 -2.57 -4.77 16.32
CA VAL A 469 -2.74 -5.88 17.24
C VAL A 469 -4.00 -5.67 18.06
N SER A 470 -4.94 -6.60 17.92
CA SER A 470 -6.24 -6.49 18.57
C SER A 470 -6.37 -7.44 19.76
N MET A 471 -6.65 -6.88 20.93
CA MET A 471 -6.68 -7.60 22.22
C MET A 471 -7.92 -7.22 23.03
N TYR A 472 -8.42 -8.13 23.86
CA TYR A 472 -9.40 -7.74 24.88
C TYR A 472 -8.77 -6.78 25.92
N PRO A 473 -9.58 -5.96 26.61
CA PRO A 473 -9.11 -5.13 27.72
C PRO A 473 -8.27 -5.94 28.73
N GLY A 474 -7.09 -5.44 29.09
CA GLY A 474 -6.17 -6.09 30.04
C GLY A 474 -5.38 -7.28 29.51
N GLN A 475 -5.70 -7.81 28.31
CA GLN A 475 -5.07 -8.97 27.70
C GLN A 475 -3.68 -8.64 27.13
N THR A 476 -2.83 -9.65 27.01
CA THR A 476 -1.55 -9.63 26.30
C THR A 476 -1.63 -10.44 25.01
N ALA A 477 -1.01 -9.96 23.93
CA ALA A 477 -0.84 -10.70 22.67
C ALA A 477 0.62 -10.65 22.18
N PRO A 478 1.08 -11.72 21.52
CA PRO A 478 2.41 -11.76 20.90
C PRO A 478 2.44 -10.96 19.59
N VAL A 479 3.55 -10.28 19.36
CA VAL A 479 3.92 -9.63 18.09
C VAL A 479 5.30 -10.12 17.71
N LYS A 480 5.44 -10.72 16.53
CA LYS A 480 6.75 -11.11 16.03
C LYS A 480 7.49 -9.85 15.54
N LEU A 481 8.73 -9.74 15.98
CA LEU A 481 9.70 -8.76 15.51
C LEU A 481 10.72 -9.48 14.63
N LEU A 482 11.09 -8.85 13.53
CA LEU A 482 12.20 -9.26 12.66
C LEU A 482 13.33 -8.24 12.80
N ILE A 483 14.55 -8.73 13.05
CA ILE A 483 15.70 -7.92 13.40
C ILE A 483 16.77 -8.12 12.33
N GLU A 484 17.12 -7.04 11.63
CA GLU A 484 18.27 -6.99 10.73
C GLU A 484 19.43 -6.33 11.47
N ARG A 485 20.55 -7.03 11.61
CA ARG A 485 21.75 -6.53 12.30
C ARG A 485 22.81 -6.21 11.26
N THR A 486 23.43 -5.04 11.38
CA THR A 486 24.41 -4.54 10.40
C THR A 486 25.68 -4.05 11.11
N GLY A 487 26.74 -3.80 10.36
CA GLY A 487 27.99 -3.29 10.92
C GLY A 487 28.68 -4.22 11.92
N GLY A 488 28.42 -5.54 11.81
CA GLY A 488 28.90 -6.54 12.77
C GLY A 488 28.23 -6.51 14.16
N PHE A 489 27.16 -5.72 14.35
CA PHE A 489 26.47 -5.64 15.63
C PHE A 489 25.82 -6.98 16.02
N SER A 490 26.20 -7.54 17.16
CA SER A 490 25.63 -8.80 17.68
C SER A 490 25.10 -8.69 19.11
N GLY A 491 25.17 -7.50 19.72
CA GLY A 491 24.78 -7.27 21.11
C GLY A 491 23.27 -7.39 21.39
N PRO A 492 22.87 -7.43 22.67
CA PRO A 492 21.46 -7.41 23.05
C PRO A 492 20.81 -6.05 22.69
N ILE A 493 19.49 -6.06 22.46
CA ILE A 493 18.69 -4.86 22.15
C ILE A 493 17.54 -4.77 23.15
N THR A 494 17.28 -3.60 23.72
CA THR A 494 16.16 -3.36 24.64
C THR A 494 15.03 -2.64 23.91
N ILE A 495 13.82 -3.21 23.93
CA ILE A 495 12.61 -2.54 23.44
C ILE A 495 12.10 -1.55 24.48
N VAL A 496 11.94 -0.29 24.07
CA VAL A 496 11.52 0.85 24.89
C VAL A 496 10.26 1.47 24.26
N PRO A 497 9.10 1.46 24.93
CA PRO A 497 7.92 2.18 24.47
C PRO A 497 8.06 3.71 24.64
N ASP A 498 7.43 4.50 23.76
CA ASP A 498 7.45 5.97 23.87
C ASP A 498 6.60 6.53 25.02
N LYS A 499 5.48 5.85 25.37
CA LYS A 499 4.46 6.26 26.36
C LYS A 499 3.97 5.04 27.16
N ASP A 500 2.83 5.11 27.85
CA ASP A 500 2.10 4.00 28.51
C ASP A 500 1.74 2.78 27.60
N ALA A 501 2.40 2.64 26.45
CA ALA A 501 2.40 1.42 25.66
C ALA A 501 3.07 0.32 26.47
N VAL A 502 2.37 -0.81 26.61
CA VAL A 502 2.62 -1.79 27.66
C VAL A 502 3.46 -2.96 27.12
N PRO A 503 4.75 -2.75 26.89
CA PRO A 503 5.72 -3.73 27.36
C PRO A 503 6.52 -3.15 28.53
N ALA A 504 6.61 -3.90 29.64
CA ALA A 504 7.78 -3.74 30.50
C ALA A 504 9.02 -3.99 29.63
N ALA A 505 10.06 -3.16 29.73
CA ALA A 505 11.26 -3.25 28.89
C ALA A 505 11.67 -4.72 28.68
N ARG A 506 11.82 -5.11 27.41
CA ARG A 506 12.15 -6.48 27.02
C ARG A 506 13.48 -6.49 26.30
N GLU A 507 14.34 -7.42 26.69
CA GLU A 507 15.63 -7.64 26.04
C GLU A 507 15.48 -8.69 24.94
N ILE A 508 15.87 -8.29 23.73
CA ILE A 508 16.12 -9.18 22.60
C ILE A 508 17.55 -9.73 22.78
N PRO A 509 17.72 -11.07 22.84
CA PRO A 509 19.04 -11.67 23.02
C PRO A 509 20.03 -11.26 21.94
N ALA A 510 21.32 -11.26 22.32
CA ALA A 510 22.44 -11.10 21.39
C ALA A 510 22.32 -12.10 20.22
N GLY A 511 22.58 -11.62 19.00
CA GLY A 511 22.54 -12.42 17.77
C GLY A 511 21.15 -12.85 17.29
N ALA A 512 20.06 -12.59 18.03
CA ALA A 512 18.72 -12.96 17.59
C ALA A 512 18.29 -12.15 16.35
N GLY A 513 17.80 -12.85 15.32
CA GLY A 513 17.18 -12.27 14.11
C GLY A 513 15.65 -12.18 14.18
N GLU A 514 15.04 -12.81 15.18
CA GLU A 514 13.60 -12.71 15.45
C GLU A 514 13.33 -12.69 16.96
N TYR A 515 12.23 -12.05 17.36
CA TYR A 515 11.81 -11.98 18.76
C TYR A 515 10.29 -11.89 18.89
N ILE A 516 9.71 -12.56 19.87
CA ILE A 516 8.28 -12.41 20.18
C ILE A 516 8.10 -11.39 21.31
N LEU A 517 7.61 -10.21 20.95
CA LEU A 517 7.25 -9.17 21.89
C LEU A 517 5.82 -9.37 22.38
N ASN A 518 5.65 -9.54 23.68
CA ASN A 518 4.33 -9.62 24.30
C ASN A 518 3.83 -8.22 24.67
N LEU A 519 2.87 -7.72 23.89
CA LEU A 519 2.22 -6.43 24.12
C LEU A 519 0.96 -6.61 24.94
N ARG A 520 0.70 -5.69 25.88
CA ARG A 520 -0.52 -5.69 26.69
C ARG A 520 -1.44 -4.52 26.33
N ASN A 521 -2.73 -4.78 26.32
CA ASN A 521 -3.75 -3.75 26.24
C ASN A 521 -4.01 -3.16 27.63
N SER A 522 -3.53 -1.94 27.89
CA SER A 522 -3.79 -1.19 29.14
C SER A 522 -5.24 -0.70 29.28
N ALA A 523 -6.05 -0.77 28.23
CA ALA A 523 -7.44 -0.33 28.31
C ALA A 523 -8.21 -1.17 29.35
N LYS A 524 -8.99 -0.49 30.20
CA LYS A 524 -9.86 -1.12 31.20
C LYS A 524 -11.21 -1.56 30.62
N LYS A 525 -11.59 -1.00 29.49
CA LYS A 525 -12.85 -1.25 28.77
C LYS A 525 -12.62 -1.10 27.27
N ALA A 526 -13.63 -1.47 26.47
CA ALA A 526 -13.63 -1.25 25.04
C ALA A 526 -13.35 0.24 24.70
N ALA A 527 -12.41 0.48 23.79
CA ALA A 527 -11.96 1.81 23.38
C ALA A 527 -11.63 1.83 21.89
N PRO A 528 -11.66 3.00 21.23
CA PRO A 528 -11.17 3.16 19.86
C PRO A 528 -9.71 2.71 19.71
N PRO A 529 -9.28 2.32 18.50
CA PRO A 529 -7.88 2.02 18.22
C PRO A 529 -6.97 3.17 18.63
N ARG A 530 -5.80 2.85 19.17
CA ARG A 530 -4.79 3.84 19.57
C ARG A 530 -3.47 3.58 18.88
N SER A 531 -2.86 4.64 18.36
CA SER A 531 -1.51 4.60 17.81
C SER A 531 -0.48 4.53 18.94
N ILE A 532 0.57 3.74 18.77
CA ILE A 532 1.71 3.64 19.68
C ILE A 532 3.02 3.68 18.91
N GLU A 533 4.08 4.13 19.57
CA GLU A 533 5.44 4.04 19.06
C GLU A 533 6.28 3.13 19.95
N LEU A 534 7.09 2.31 19.29
CA LEU A 534 8.07 1.45 19.92
C LEU A 534 9.45 1.88 19.44
N PHE A 535 10.39 1.95 20.36
CA PHE A 535 11.80 2.17 20.09
C PHE A 535 12.60 0.97 20.55
N ALA A 536 13.81 0.87 20.03
CA ALA A 536 14.76 -0.16 20.35
C ALA A 536 16.11 0.48 20.61
N GLU A 537 16.73 0.15 21.74
CA GLU A 537 17.97 0.73 22.21
C GLU A 537 19.05 -0.34 22.39
N ALA A 538 20.28 -0.04 21.97
CA ALA A 538 21.42 -0.89 22.30
C ALA A 538 22.67 -0.08 22.59
N LYS A 539 23.59 -0.68 23.36
CA LYS A 539 24.91 -0.10 23.64
C LYS A 539 25.92 -0.58 22.61
N ILE A 540 26.64 0.36 22.01
CA ILE A 540 27.79 0.13 21.14
C ILE A 540 28.97 0.92 21.72
N GLY A 541 29.90 0.21 22.37
CA GLY A 541 30.93 0.84 23.18
C GLY A 541 30.30 1.73 24.26
N ASN A 542 30.63 3.03 24.24
CA ASN A 542 30.09 4.02 25.18
C ASN A 542 28.84 4.76 24.67
N ARG A 543 28.36 4.47 23.46
CA ARG A 543 27.19 5.13 22.85
C ARG A 543 25.97 4.24 22.99
N THR A 544 24.81 4.86 23.26
CA THR A 544 23.51 4.21 23.09
C THR A 544 22.96 4.64 21.73
N ILE A 545 22.63 3.67 20.88
CA ILE A 545 21.85 3.91 19.66
C ILE A 545 20.39 3.63 19.95
N ARG A 546 19.51 4.41 19.34
CA ARG A 546 18.05 4.27 19.44
C ARG A 546 17.45 4.27 18.05
N ARG A 547 16.63 3.26 17.74
CA ARG A 547 15.91 3.11 16.48
C ARG A 547 14.42 3.01 16.73
N LYS A 548 13.61 3.62 15.86
CA LYS A 548 12.16 3.39 15.86
C LYS A 548 11.92 1.97 15.32
N VAL A 549 11.03 1.22 15.96
CA VAL A 549 10.54 -0.05 15.42
C VAL A 549 9.51 0.28 14.35
N ILE A 550 9.70 -0.27 13.16
CA ILE A 550 8.89 0.04 11.98
C ILE A 550 7.68 -0.90 11.98
N PRO A 551 6.45 -0.39 12.10
CA PRO A 551 5.29 -1.24 11.94
C PRO A 551 5.20 -1.70 10.49
N ALA A 552 4.93 -2.99 10.28
CA ALA A 552 4.76 -3.54 8.95
C ALA A 552 3.79 -4.73 8.99
N ASP A 553 3.24 -5.07 7.83
CA ASP A 553 2.38 -6.25 7.64
C ASP A 553 3.01 -7.19 6.60
N ILE A 554 2.81 -8.49 6.79
CA ILE A 554 3.25 -9.50 5.82
C ILE A 554 2.23 -9.61 4.69
N PHE A 555 2.72 -9.52 3.45
CA PHE A 555 1.95 -9.78 2.25
C PHE A 555 2.66 -10.78 1.36
N SER A 556 1.91 -11.73 0.79
CA SER A 556 2.45 -12.72 -0.13
C SER A 556 2.28 -12.29 -1.59
N GLN A 557 3.32 -12.47 -2.38
CA GLN A 557 3.36 -12.31 -3.83
C GLN A 557 3.35 -13.68 -4.51
N ALA A 558 2.42 -13.89 -5.46
CA ALA A 558 2.37 -15.04 -6.36
C ALA A 558 2.63 -16.39 -5.66
N PHE A 559 1.86 -16.69 -4.62
CA PHE A 559 1.84 -17.94 -3.84
C PHE A 559 3.08 -18.28 -2.99
N ALA A 560 4.21 -17.58 -3.13
CA ALA A 560 5.48 -18.08 -2.57
C ALA A 560 6.38 -17.04 -1.88
N TYR A 561 6.26 -15.75 -2.17
CA TYR A 561 7.20 -14.75 -1.67
C TYR A 561 6.53 -13.82 -0.67
N ASP A 562 6.95 -13.87 0.59
CA ASP A 562 6.47 -12.96 1.62
C ASP A 562 7.33 -11.70 1.67
N HIS A 563 6.65 -10.56 1.76
CA HIS A 563 7.22 -9.24 1.87
C HIS A 563 6.62 -8.51 3.07
N LEU A 564 7.45 -7.75 3.78
CA LEU A 564 6.99 -6.80 4.78
C LEU A 564 6.70 -5.46 4.10
N LEU A 565 5.46 -5.02 4.18
CA LEU A 565 5.08 -3.67 3.79
C LEU A 565 5.00 -2.77 5.04
N PRO A 566 5.89 -1.76 5.17
CA PRO A 566 5.81 -0.79 6.25
C PRO A 566 4.48 -0.05 6.27
N ALA A 567 4.03 0.29 7.47
CA ALA A 567 2.90 1.15 7.74
C ALA A 567 3.39 2.44 8.44
N HIS A 568 2.59 3.50 8.36
CA HIS A 568 2.87 4.76 9.07
C HIS A 568 2.61 4.65 10.56
N GLU A 569 1.61 3.86 10.97
CA GLU A 569 1.17 3.74 12.36
C GLU A 569 1.18 2.29 12.86
N PHE A 570 1.48 2.13 14.16
CA PHE A 570 1.28 0.87 14.86
C PHE A 570 0.07 0.98 15.79
N LEU A 571 -1.00 0.23 15.51
CA LEU A 571 -2.25 0.36 16.26
C LEU A 571 -2.46 -0.76 17.28
N ILE A 572 -2.86 -0.39 18.49
CA ILE A 572 -3.49 -1.31 19.45
C ILE A 572 -5.01 -1.17 19.35
N GLY A 573 -5.65 -2.23 18.88
CA GLY A 573 -7.11 -2.38 18.82
C GLY A 573 -7.67 -3.03 20.09
N THR A 574 -8.90 -2.67 20.46
CA THR A 574 -9.60 -3.31 21.59
C THR A 574 -10.75 -4.18 21.09
N ARG A 575 -10.64 -5.50 21.32
CA ARG A 575 -11.70 -6.45 20.99
C ARG A 575 -12.93 -6.25 21.87
N MET A 576 -14.10 -6.53 21.31
CA MET A 576 -15.38 -6.46 22.00
C MET A 576 -16.04 -7.84 22.04
N ASP A 577 -16.50 -8.27 23.21
CA ASP A 577 -17.23 -9.52 23.34
C ASP A 577 -18.59 -9.45 22.61
N GLY A 578 -18.93 -10.51 21.88
CA GLY A 578 -20.24 -10.66 21.24
C GLY A 578 -21.43 -10.72 22.21
N ARG A 579 -21.19 -10.70 23.53
CA ARG A 579 -22.22 -10.70 24.59
C ARG A 579 -22.76 -9.32 24.92
N THR A 580 -22.13 -8.23 24.46
CA THR A 580 -22.74 -6.90 24.58
C THR A 580 -23.74 -6.70 23.44
N ASN A 581 -24.98 -7.04 23.75
CA ASN A 581 -26.17 -6.72 22.99
C ASN A 581 -26.38 -5.21 23.06
N THR A 582 -25.66 -4.45 22.24
CA THR A 582 -25.95 -3.02 22.05
C THR A 582 -27.23 -2.96 21.22
N LYS A 583 -28.35 -2.68 21.89
CA LYS A 583 -29.56 -2.16 21.23
C LYS A 583 -29.10 -1.09 20.24
N ALA A 584 -29.56 -1.20 18.99
CA ALA A 584 -29.54 -0.07 18.07
C ALA A 584 -30.14 1.15 18.80
N PRO A 585 -29.62 2.37 18.59
CA PRO A 585 -30.24 3.55 19.17
C PRO A 585 -31.69 3.60 18.70
N ASP A 586 -32.62 3.63 19.66
CA ASP A 586 -34.04 3.87 19.40
C ASP A 586 -34.15 5.11 18.51
N ALA A 587 -34.81 4.94 17.36
CA ALA A 587 -35.37 6.05 16.62
C ALA A 587 -36.35 6.75 17.57
N GLY A 588 -35.89 7.81 18.22
CA GLY A 588 -36.73 8.68 19.02
C GLY A 588 -37.80 9.27 18.11
N ASN A 589 -39.02 8.75 18.24
CA ASN A 589 -40.23 9.44 17.81
C ASN A 589 -40.30 10.78 18.55
N GLY A 590 -39.92 11.86 17.86
CA GLY A 590 -40.22 13.22 18.27
C GLY A 590 -41.70 13.50 18.05
N LYS A 591 -42.41 13.72 19.16
CA LYS A 591 -43.35 14.85 19.24
C LYS A 591 -42.60 16.03 19.84
#